data_AF-A0A1X6NR82-F1
#
_entry.id   AF-A0A1X6NR82-F1
#
_cell.length_a   1.000
_cell.length_b   1.000
_cell.length_c   1.000
_cell.angle_alpha   90.00
_cell.angle_beta   90.00
_cell.angle_gamma   90.00
#
_symmetry.space_group_name_H-M   'P 1'
#
loop_
_entity.id
_entity.type
_entity.pdbx_description
1 polymer ?
#
loop_
_entity_poly.entity_id
_entity_poly.type
_entity_poly.pdbx_seq_one_letter_code
_entity_poly.pdbx_strand_id
1 'polypeptide(L)'
;MLALDRACGGHRAPRRRPCRPSALRPPPEAAGTHRFPLRTVPVLPPADGRPFRFSRSHLLPFTMAFVSTFAAAAGSVAARTSGFAGAAVSTAAPTVSAMTPTARLGTVAGNNSLPKLGLDKQQAERFSVMDNVRPAGFSSDYEEIISNVYRTVFGNAYIMESERATMAKDESEFRDGRTTVKDFVRALVKSNEYKRRFFESRPLYGAIELAYKHILGRTPDGLEEYRVRSGVYDTKGYDAYMDSFLDDGEYDQAFGEDLVPYLRGHLTTTNKSMAAFTHMFQMHRGSGVSDKSNPRTMVHGITLNGAGIRSIPIAVVAPGAAGATYQSVAPFAGSWISGVTGGDAARSSHGARNEGGQMFRVEATRFNQAASINGRAGLPGKKLYRGRNGSRSAISQYRFPNQSFLVPYSELSAIYQKIHKQGGVIASITPVHT
;
A
#
# COMPACT_ATOMS: atom_id res chain seq x y z
N MET A 1 -52.04 4.45 -75.00
CA MET A 1 -51.49 3.75 -76.19
C MET A 1 -50.15 3.16 -75.76
N LEU A 2 -50.09 1.82 -75.61
CA LEU A 2 -49.54 0.85 -76.58
C LEU A 2 -47.99 0.83 -76.52
N ALA A 3 -47.28 -0.30 -76.34
CA ALA A 3 -47.59 -1.74 -76.18
C ALA A 3 -46.28 -2.44 -75.67
N LEU A 4 -46.12 -3.71 -75.25
CA LEU A 4 -46.89 -4.92 -74.80
C LEU A 4 -45.79 -5.91 -74.26
N ASP A 5 -45.96 -7.08 -73.60
CA ASP A 5 -47.05 -7.97 -73.15
C ASP A 5 -46.53 -8.82 -71.92
N ARG A 6 -47.35 -9.74 -71.39
CA ARG A 6 -47.00 -11.02 -70.71
C ARG A 6 -46.28 -11.07 -69.33
N ALA A 7 -47.14 -11.28 -68.32
CA ALA A 7 -47.27 -12.56 -67.58
C ALA A 7 -46.30 -12.97 -66.44
N CYS A 8 -46.92 -13.09 -65.24
CA CYS A 8 -46.85 -14.22 -64.29
C CYS A 8 -45.49 -14.73 -63.73
N GLY A 9 -45.35 -14.71 -62.39
CA GLY A 9 -44.35 -15.51 -61.67
C GLY A 9 -44.06 -15.02 -60.24
N GLY A 10 -44.88 -15.42 -59.26
CA GLY A 10 -44.69 -15.01 -57.86
C GLY A 10 -43.96 -16.05 -57.00
N HIS A 11 -43.05 -15.63 -56.12
CA HIS A 11 -42.50 -16.49 -55.07
C HIS A 11 -42.32 -15.75 -53.72
N ARG A 12 -42.93 -16.28 -52.66
CA ARG A 12 -42.60 -15.95 -51.26
C ARG A 12 -41.39 -16.76 -50.80
N ALA A 13 -40.38 -16.10 -50.23
CA ALA A 13 -39.26 -16.76 -49.55
C ALA A 13 -39.53 -16.86 -48.02
N PRO A 14 -39.48 -18.06 -47.40
CA PRO A 14 -39.69 -18.23 -45.97
C PRO A 14 -38.40 -18.12 -45.13
N ARG A 15 -38.58 -17.89 -43.82
CA ARG A 15 -37.53 -17.62 -42.82
C ARG A 15 -36.62 -18.84 -42.56
N ARG A 16 -35.30 -18.63 -42.47
CA ARG A 16 -34.36 -19.63 -41.89
C ARG A 16 -34.40 -19.60 -40.36
N ARG A 17 -34.26 -20.77 -39.73
CA ARG A 17 -34.01 -20.94 -38.28
C ARG A 17 -32.50 -21.17 -38.03
N PRO A 18 -31.94 -20.80 -36.86
CA PRO A 18 -30.53 -21.05 -36.55
C PRO A 18 -30.25 -22.53 -36.23
N CYS A 19 -29.06 -23.01 -36.60
CA CYS A 19 -28.60 -24.37 -36.33
C CYS A 19 -27.94 -24.49 -34.94
N ARG A 20 -28.08 -25.65 -34.29
CA ARG A 20 -27.24 -26.05 -33.14
C ARG A 20 -25.90 -26.61 -33.64
N PRO A 21 -24.76 -26.33 -32.97
CA PRO A 21 -23.54 -27.10 -33.17
C PRO A 21 -23.65 -28.50 -32.55
N SER A 22 -23.01 -29.49 -33.18
CA SER A 22 -22.99 -30.90 -32.77
C SER A 22 -21.78 -31.25 -31.91
N ALA A 23 -21.94 -32.15 -30.95
CA ALA A 23 -20.84 -32.64 -30.12
C ALA A 23 -19.90 -33.59 -30.89
N LEU A 24 -18.59 -33.47 -30.63
CA LEU A 24 -17.55 -34.38 -31.12
C LEU A 24 -17.23 -35.47 -30.07
N ARG A 25 -16.84 -36.65 -30.54
CA ARG A 25 -16.47 -37.81 -29.72
C ARG A 25 -14.95 -37.86 -29.46
N PRO A 26 -14.48 -38.33 -28.29
CA PRO A 26 -13.11 -38.79 -28.12
C PRO A 26 -12.89 -40.22 -28.71
N PRO A 27 -11.67 -40.57 -29.13
CA PRO A 27 -11.27 -41.93 -29.54
C PRO A 27 -10.95 -42.86 -28.33
N PRO A 28 -10.77 -44.18 -28.54
CA PRO A 28 -10.97 -45.20 -27.49
C PRO A 28 -9.71 -45.63 -26.70
N GLU A 29 -9.95 -46.40 -25.63
CA GLU A 29 -8.97 -47.01 -24.72
C GLU A 29 -8.14 -48.15 -25.35
N ALA A 30 -6.97 -48.41 -24.74
CA ALA A 30 -6.29 -49.70 -24.77
C ALA A 30 -6.03 -50.17 -23.33
N ALA A 31 -6.21 -51.46 -23.05
CA ALA A 31 -6.35 -51.95 -21.68
C ALA A 31 -5.00 -52.28 -20.98
N GLY A 32 -4.95 -52.03 -19.66
CA GLY A 32 -3.85 -52.44 -18.78
C GLY A 32 -4.33 -52.60 -17.33
N THR A 33 -4.63 -53.83 -16.92
CA THR A 33 -5.33 -54.11 -15.66
C THR A 33 -4.40 -54.21 -14.45
N HIS A 34 -4.68 -53.48 -13.38
CA HIS A 34 -4.53 -53.98 -12.01
C HIS A 34 -5.62 -53.39 -11.08
N ARG A 35 -6.36 -54.27 -10.39
CA ARG A 35 -7.30 -53.91 -9.32
C ARG A 35 -6.57 -53.97 -7.98
N PHE A 36 -6.88 -53.05 -7.05
CA PHE A 36 -7.25 -53.30 -5.64
C PHE A 36 -7.49 -51.96 -4.88
N PRO A 37 -8.09 -51.94 -3.67
CA PRO A 37 -9.37 -51.23 -3.53
C PRO A 37 -9.31 -49.85 -2.86
N LEU A 38 -10.40 -49.09 -3.05
CA LEU A 38 -10.73 -47.89 -2.29
C LEU A 38 -10.75 -48.18 -0.78
N ARG A 39 -9.89 -47.48 -0.02
CA ARG A 39 -9.92 -47.51 1.45
C ARG A 39 -10.71 -46.31 1.96
N THR A 40 -11.97 -46.55 2.32
CA THR A 40 -12.84 -45.54 2.96
C THR A 40 -12.22 -45.10 4.29
N VAL A 41 -11.98 -43.79 4.44
CA VAL A 41 -11.53 -43.21 5.71
C VAL A 41 -12.73 -43.14 6.66
N PRO A 42 -12.66 -43.73 7.88
CA PRO A 42 -13.76 -43.66 8.83
C PRO A 42 -13.87 -42.24 9.41
N VAL A 43 -15.08 -41.67 9.34
CA VAL A 43 -15.43 -40.44 10.06
C VAL A 43 -15.55 -40.77 11.55
N LEU A 44 -14.76 -40.11 12.40
CA LEU A 44 -14.82 -40.30 13.85
C LEU A 44 -16.04 -39.56 14.44
N PRO A 45 -16.88 -40.19 15.29
CA PRO A 45 -18.00 -39.52 15.93
C PRO A 45 -17.52 -38.56 17.06
N PRO A 46 -18.33 -37.54 17.41
CA PRO A 46 -18.04 -36.66 18.54
C PRO A 46 -18.22 -37.39 19.88
N ALA A 47 -17.43 -37.01 20.89
CA ALA A 47 -17.52 -37.54 22.25
C ALA A 47 -18.12 -36.50 23.22
N ASP A 48 -19.26 -36.83 23.83
CA ASP A 48 -19.86 -36.03 24.90
C ASP A 48 -19.03 -36.11 26.20
N GLY A 49 -18.62 -34.96 26.74
CA GLY A 49 -17.54 -34.89 27.75
C GLY A 49 -17.80 -34.12 29.06
N ARG A 50 -18.96 -33.45 29.21
CA ARG A 50 -19.39 -32.63 30.38
C ARG A 50 -18.61 -31.31 30.60
N PRO A 51 -19.25 -30.25 31.18
CA PRO A 51 -18.62 -28.94 31.37
C PRO A 51 -17.84 -28.82 32.68
N PHE A 52 -16.62 -28.30 32.62
CA PHE A 52 -15.86 -27.88 33.81
C PHE A 52 -16.45 -26.60 34.42
N ARG A 53 -17.11 -26.74 35.57
CA ARG A 53 -17.50 -25.59 36.42
C ARG A 53 -16.27 -25.04 37.15
N PHE A 54 -15.84 -23.82 36.83
CA PHE A 54 -15.03 -23.04 37.76
C PHE A 54 -15.93 -22.50 38.88
N SER A 55 -15.58 -22.83 40.13
CA SER A 55 -16.33 -22.38 41.31
C SER A 55 -15.95 -20.96 41.74
N ARG A 56 -16.85 -20.29 42.47
CA ARG A 56 -16.60 -18.99 43.10
C ARG A 56 -15.97 -19.16 44.48
N SER A 57 -14.83 -18.51 44.70
CA SER A 57 -14.40 -17.99 46.01
C SER A 57 -13.59 -16.70 45.73
N HIS A 58 -14.16 -15.52 45.95
CA HIS A 58 -14.07 -14.79 47.23
C HIS A 58 -12.62 -14.57 47.72
N LEU A 59 -12.05 -13.41 47.37
CA LEU A 59 -11.26 -12.56 48.27
C LEU A 59 -11.45 -11.10 47.85
N LEU A 60 -11.18 -10.16 48.78
CA LEU A 60 -11.56 -8.74 48.69
C LEU A 60 -10.45 -7.85 48.09
N PRO A 61 -10.79 -6.67 47.54
CA PRO A 61 -9.82 -5.78 46.91
C PRO A 61 -8.95 -5.04 47.92
N PHE A 62 -7.66 -4.92 47.64
CA PHE A 62 -6.74 -4.04 48.38
C PHE A 62 -6.28 -2.89 47.48
N THR A 63 -6.49 -1.66 47.91
CA THR A 63 -6.10 -0.45 47.18
C THR A 63 -4.69 0.00 47.58
N MET A 64 -3.80 0.17 46.61
CA MET A 64 -2.57 0.95 46.75
C MET A 64 -2.39 1.84 45.53
N ALA A 65 -2.52 3.15 45.71
CA ALA A 65 -2.23 4.14 44.67
C ALA A 65 -0.79 4.61 44.81
N PHE A 66 0.00 4.49 43.74
CA PHE A 66 1.37 5.00 43.71
C PHE A 66 1.42 6.32 42.93
N VAL A 67 1.64 7.43 43.64
CA VAL A 67 1.76 8.77 43.05
C VAL A 67 3.24 9.10 42.90
N SER A 68 3.73 9.17 41.66
CA SER A 68 5.12 9.52 41.36
C SER A 68 5.29 11.02 41.08
N THR A 69 5.27 11.84 42.12
CA THR A 69 5.71 13.24 42.03
C THR A 69 7.22 13.34 42.00
N PHE A 70 7.81 13.59 40.82
CA PHE A 70 9.21 13.95 40.67
C PHE A 70 9.33 15.46 40.45
N ALA A 71 9.80 16.19 41.47
CA ALA A 71 10.10 17.61 41.38
C ALA A 71 11.62 17.80 41.34
N ALA A 72 12.13 18.34 40.22
CA ALA A 72 13.55 18.65 40.07
C ALA A 72 13.84 20.08 40.55
N ALA A 73 14.47 20.21 41.71
CA ALA A 73 15.00 21.47 42.20
C ALA A 73 16.40 21.74 41.62
N ALA A 74 16.66 22.98 41.21
CA ALA A 74 17.99 23.38 40.74
C ALA A 74 18.92 23.65 41.92
N GLY A 75 20.14 23.10 41.88
CA GLY A 75 21.20 23.33 42.87
C GLY A 75 22.55 23.51 42.20
N SER A 76 23.11 24.72 42.26
CA SER A 76 24.41 25.06 41.69
C SER A 76 25.53 24.78 42.69
N VAL A 77 26.51 23.94 42.32
CA VAL A 77 27.74 23.73 43.10
C VAL A 77 28.94 24.05 42.20
N ALA A 78 29.74 25.03 42.60
CA ALA A 78 30.97 25.40 41.90
C ALA A 78 32.16 24.59 42.41
N ALA A 79 32.85 23.89 41.51
CA ALA A 79 34.13 23.23 41.80
C ALA A 79 35.30 24.17 41.44
N ARG A 80 36.34 24.22 42.28
CA ARG A 80 37.51 25.08 42.09
C ARG A 80 38.49 24.49 41.08
N THR A 81 39.21 25.38 40.40
CA THR A 81 40.33 25.06 39.50
C THR A 81 41.58 24.64 40.28
N SER A 82 42.25 23.59 39.81
CA SER A 82 43.70 23.42 39.90
C SER A 82 44.24 23.08 38.50
N GLY A 83 45.37 23.66 38.11
CA GLY A 83 45.85 23.62 36.74
C GLY A 83 46.93 22.57 36.49
N PHE A 84 46.93 22.00 35.28
CA PHE A 84 48.12 21.42 34.66
C PHE A 84 48.21 21.97 33.23
N ALA A 85 49.39 22.47 32.85
CA ALA A 85 49.62 23.00 31.51
C ALA A 85 50.01 21.88 30.55
N GLY A 86 49.14 21.59 29.59
CA GLY A 86 49.39 20.69 28.46
C GLY A 86 48.69 21.23 27.23
N ALA A 87 49.30 21.06 26.05
CA ALA A 87 48.76 21.64 24.81
C ALA A 87 47.43 20.99 24.42
N ALA A 88 46.33 21.72 24.61
CA ALA A 88 45.00 21.25 24.23
C ALA A 88 44.87 21.23 22.70
N VAL A 89 44.91 20.03 22.11
CA VAL A 89 44.38 19.82 20.76
C VAL A 89 42.92 20.26 20.77
N SER A 90 42.54 21.13 19.83
CA SER A 90 41.16 21.60 19.71
C SER A 90 40.26 20.51 19.13
N THR A 91 39.96 19.49 19.93
CA THR A 91 38.82 18.59 19.70
C THR A 91 37.54 19.35 20.02
N ALA A 92 37.24 20.34 19.19
CA ALA A 92 35.89 20.88 19.07
C ALA A 92 34.99 19.71 18.65
N ALA A 93 34.31 19.10 19.63
CA ALA A 93 33.28 18.12 19.37
C ALA A 93 32.33 18.74 18.33
N PRO A 94 32.02 18.03 17.22
CA PRO A 94 31.29 18.65 16.13
C PRO A 94 29.96 19.14 16.68
N THR A 95 29.77 20.46 16.68
CA THR A 95 28.51 21.08 17.02
C THR A 95 27.52 20.63 15.95
N VAL A 96 26.87 19.50 16.20
CA VAL A 96 25.64 19.07 15.56
C VAL A 96 24.60 20.12 15.89
N SER A 97 24.68 21.23 15.15
CA SER A 97 23.65 22.24 15.07
C SER A 97 22.36 21.48 14.87
N ALA A 98 21.51 21.51 15.89
CA ALA A 98 20.28 20.74 15.90
C ALA A 98 19.41 21.34 14.80
N MET A 99 19.55 20.80 13.59
CA MET A 99 18.89 21.29 12.39
C MET A 99 17.43 20.93 12.55
N THR A 100 16.71 21.81 13.26
CA THR A 100 15.27 21.76 13.48
C THR A 100 14.65 21.34 12.16
N PRO A 101 13.96 20.19 12.10
CA PRO A 101 13.49 19.63 10.83
C PRO A 101 12.27 20.43 10.36
N THR A 102 12.53 21.67 9.93
CA THR A 102 11.61 22.53 9.19
C THR A 102 11.12 21.71 8.01
N ALA A 103 9.86 21.30 8.06
CA ALA A 103 9.30 20.33 7.12
C ALA A 103 9.54 20.83 5.69
N ARG A 104 10.42 20.15 4.95
CA ARG A 104 10.93 20.58 3.62
C ARG A 104 9.87 20.52 2.50
N LEU A 105 8.59 20.51 2.84
CA LEU A 105 7.44 20.40 1.96
C LEU A 105 7.33 21.60 0.99
N GLY A 106 6.58 21.42 -0.09
CA GLY A 106 6.29 22.46 -1.08
C GLY A 106 7.18 22.36 -2.32
N THR A 107 6.57 22.34 -3.50
CA THR A 107 7.21 22.03 -4.80
C THR A 107 8.19 23.10 -5.29
N VAL A 108 7.96 24.38 -4.95
CA VAL A 108 8.73 25.52 -5.49
C VAL A 108 10.04 25.76 -4.74
N ALA A 109 10.08 25.56 -3.43
CA ALA A 109 11.24 25.93 -2.61
C ALA A 109 12.48 25.08 -2.95
N GLY A 110 13.50 25.69 -3.57
CA GLY A 110 14.68 24.97 -4.06
C GLY A 110 14.43 24.16 -5.33
N ASN A 111 13.40 24.51 -6.12
CA ASN A 111 13.07 24.01 -7.46
C ASN A 111 12.84 22.49 -7.62
N ASN A 112 12.94 21.71 -6.54
CA ASN A 112 12.87 20.25 -6.55
C ASN A 112 11.53 19.75 -5.98
N SER A 113 10.72 19.10 -6.82
CA SER A 113 9.38 18.60 -6.46
C SER A 113 9.38 17.17 -5.91
N LEU A 114 10.05 16.22 -6.59
CA LEU A 114 9.97 14.78 -6.31
C LEU A 114 10.69 14.30 -5.04
N PRO A 115 11.90 14.77 -4.67
CA PRO A 115 12.55 14.33 -3.43
C PRO A 115 11.67 14.55 -2.18
N LYS A 116 10.99 15.70 -2.15
CA LYS A 116 10.05 16.13 -1.10
C LYS A 116 8.77 15.30 -1.02
N LEU A 117 8.49 14.50 -2.05
CA LEU A 117 7.39 13.55 -2.10
C LEU A 117 7.76 12.19 -1.46
N GLY A 118 8.95 12.10 -0.85
CA GLY A 118 9.48 10.89 -0.22
C GLY A 118 10.34 10.04 -1.15
N LEU A 119 10.90 10.63 -2.21
CA LEU A 119 11.80 9.96 -3.17
C LEU A 119 13.26 10.44 -3.06
N ASP A 120 13.61 11.13 -1.97
CA ASP A 120 14.93 11.70 -1.73
C ASP A 120 16.07 10.67 -1.83
N LYS A 121 15.97 9.55 -1.11
CA LYS A 121 16.95 8.46 -1.20
C LYS A 121 16.87 7.74 -2.56
N GLN A 122 15.66 7.39 -2.97
CA GLN A 122 15.34 6.64 -4.20
C GLN A 122 15.82 7.31 -5.50
N GLN A 123 16.14 8.60 -5.49
CA GLN A 123 16.70 9.32 -6.64
C GLN A 123 18.22 9.51 -6.58
N ALA A 124 18.83 9.46 -5.39
CA ALA A 124 20.28 9.57 -5.21
C ALA A 124 20.99 8.21 -5.23
N GLU A 125 20.34 7.18 -4.69
CA GLU A 125 20.90 5.84 -4.44
C GLU A 125 20.58 4.91 -5.62
N ARG A 126 21.47 4.86 -6.63
CA ARG A 126 21.47 3.85 -7.70
C ARG A 126 22.73 2.99 -7.61
N PHE A 127 22.55 1.69 -7.44
CA PHE A 127 23.65 0.73 -7.31
C PHE A 127 23.68 -0.22 -8.50
N SER A 128 24.85 -0.42 -9.07
CA SER A 128 25.15 -1.48 -10.04
C SER A 128 26.51 -2.08 -9.73
N VAL A 129 26.68 -3.36 -10.05
CA VAL A 129 28.02 -3.96 -10.09
C VAL A 129 28.81 -3.28 -11.20
N MET A 130 30.01 -2.78 -10.91
CA MET A 130 30.82 -2.02 -11.87
C MET A 130 31.83 -2.89 -12.63
N ASP A 131 32.29 -3.97 -11.99
CA ASP A 131 33.28 -4.90 -12.55
C ASP A 131 32.73 -6.34 -12.53
N ASN A 132 32.72 -6.99 -13.69
CA ASN A 132 32.40 -8.43 -13.84
C ASN A 132 33.57 -9.34 -13.41
N VAL A 133 34.38 -8.86 -12.44
CA VAL A 133 35.55 -9.53 -11.89
C VAL A 133 35.22 -9.97 -10.47
N ARG A 134 35.36 -11.27 -10.18
CA ARG A 134 35.13 -11.82 -8.85
C ARG A 134 35.94 -11.06 -7.80
N PRO A 135 35.32 -10.50 -6.74
CA PRO A 135 36.02 -9.64 -5.79
C PRO A 135 37.08 -10.42 -5.01
N ALA A 136 38.20 -9.75 -4.73
CA ALA A 136 39.33 -10.32 -4.00
C ALA A 136 39.05 -10.37 -2.48
N GLY A 137 38.12 -11.23 -2.06
CA GLY A 137 37.71 -11.40 -0.67
C GLY A 137 36.47 -10.58 -0.30
N PHE A 138 36.37 -10.18 0.97
CA PHE A 138 35.23 -9.42 1.49
C PHE A 138 35.31 -7.94 1.08
N SER A 139 34.80 -7.61 -0.12
CA SER A 139 34.60 -6.24 -0.57
C SER A 139 33.45 -5.56 0.19
N SER A 140 33.67 -4.32 0.64
CA SER A 140 32.65 -3.44 1.24
C SER A 140 31.45 -3.24 0.31
N ASP A 141 31.74 -3.09 -0.97
CA ASP A 141 30.83 -2.55 -1.96
C ASP A 141 29.74 -3.58 -2.30
N TYR A 142 30.10 -4.87 -2.28
CA TYR A 142 29.15 -5.97 -2.42
C TYR A 142 28.22 -6.08 -1.20
N GLU A 143 28.69 -5.77 0.02
CA GLU A 143 27.82 -5.75 1.20
C GLU A 143 26.84 -4.56 1.17
N GLU A 144 27.25 -3.41 0.63
CA GLU A 144 26.32 -2.31 0.35
C GLU A 144 25.29 -2.69 -0.72
N ILE A 145 25.71 -3.32 -1.84
CA ILE A 145 24.80 -3.80 -2.87
C ILE A 145 23.80 -4.82 -2.29
N ILE A 146 24.26 -5.83 -1.53
CA ILE A 146 23.41 -6.81 -0.85
C ILE A 146 22.41 -6.12 0.09
N SER A 147 22.87 -5.16 0.91
CA SER A 147 22.02 -4.38 1.81
C SER A 147 20.90 -3.64 1.07
N ASN A 148 21.21 -3.07 -0.10
CA ASN A 148 20.25 -2.32 -0.90
C ASN A 148 19.31 -3.21 -1.72
N VAL A 149 19.76 -4.36 -2.22
CA VAL A 149 18.88 -5.39 -2.78
C VAL A 149 17.87 -5.84 -1.72
N TYR A 150 18.32 -6.16 -0.50
CA TYR A 150 17.42 -6.51 0.61
C TYR A 150 16.41 -5.40 0.91
N ARG A 151 16.84 -4.13 0.96
CA ARG A 151 15.95 -2.97 1.19
C ARG A 151 14.86 -2.83 0.12
N THR A 152 15.18 -3.02 -1.17
CA THR A 152 14.16 -2.94 -2.24
C THR A 152 13.26 -4.17 -2.26
N VAL A 153 13.84 -5.38 -2.32
CA VAL A 153 13.10 -6.64 -2.47
C VAL A 153 12.18 -6.89 -1.29
N PHE A 154 12.62 -6.59 -0.06
CA PHE A 154 11.78 -6.72 1.14
C PHE A 154 11.09 -5.42 1.56
N GLY A 155 11.07 -4.39 0.69
CA GLY A 155 10.25 -3.19 0.91
C GLY A 155 10.55 -2.43 2.18
N ASN A 156 11.82 -2.30 2.53
CA ASN A 156 12.31 -1.67 3.77
C ASN A 156 11.81 -2.37 5.05
N ALA A 157 11.44 -3.66 4.98
CA ALA A 157 11.20 -4.49 6.16
C ALA A 157 12.53 -4.94 6.79
N TYR A 158 12.56 -5.04 8.12
CA TYR A 158 13.73 -5.56 8.84
C TYR A 158 13.87 -7.07 8.63
N ILE A 159 15.11 -7.51 8.41
CA ILE A 159 15.52 -8.91 8.33
C ILE A 159 16.54 -9.09 9.46
N MET A 160 16.29 -10.02 10.37
CA MET A 160 17.20 -10.29 11.48
C MET A 160 18.35 -11.21 11.04
N GLU A 161 19.47 -11.22 11.77
CA GLU A 161 20.64 -12.06 11.44
C GLU A 161 20.29 -13.55 11.32
N SER A 162 19.38 -14.05 12.18
CA SER A 162 18.84 -15.41 12.13
C SER A 162 17.97 -15.70 10.91
N GLU A 163 17.31 -14.68 10.33
CA GLU A 163 16.54 -14.79 9.09
C GLU A 163 17.48 -14.72 7.88
N ARG A 164 18.45 -13.79 7.91
CA ARG A 164 19.52 -13.65 6.91
C ARG A 164 20.36 -14.92 6.77
N ALA A 165 20.64 -15.62 7.87
CA ALA A 165 21.33 -16.91 7.87
C ALA A 165 20.65 -17.97 6.97
N THR A 166 19.32 -17.90 6.76
CA THR A 166 18.61 -18.82 5.85
C THR A 166 18.87 -18.55 4.37
N MET A 167 19.34 -17.34 4.02
CA MET A 167 19.63 -16.88 2.66
C MET A 167 21.15 -16.75 2.40
N ALA A 168 21.98 -17.13 3.38
CA ALA A 168 23.44 -16.97 3.33
C ALA A 168 24.13 -17.76 2.19
N LYS A 169 23.49 -18.82 1.68
CA LYS A 169 23.93 -19.52 0.45
C LYS A 169 23.92 -18.57 -0.75
N ASP A 170 22.80 -17.90 -0.97
CA ASP A 170 22.57 -17.11 -2.18
C ASP A 170 23.40 -15.81 -2.14
N GLU A 171 23.61 -15.24 -0.95
CA GLU A 171 24.63 -14.19 -0.74
C GLU A 171 26.05 -14.64 -1.05
N SER A 172 26.40 -15.89 -0.73
CA SER A 172 27.74 -16.43 -0.99
C SER A 172 27.97 -16.71 -2.48
N GLU A 173 26.95 -17.16 -3.21
CA GLU A 173 27.01 -17.31 -4.66
C GLU A 173 27.11 -15.96 -5.39
N PHE A 174 26.41 -14.92 -4.89
CA PHE A 174 26.53 -13.56 -5.41
C PHE A 174 27.91 -12.93 -5.11
N ARG A 175 28.42 -13.05 -3.87
CA ARG A 175 29.79 -12.59 -3.52
C ARG A 175 30.89 -13.29 -4.30
N ASP A 176 30.70 -14.55 -4.68
CA ASP A 176 31.63 -15.28 -5.54
C ASP A 176 31.50 -14.92 -7.04
N GLY A 177 30.56 -14.06 -7.42
CA GLY A 177 30.31 -13.69 -8.82
C GLY A 177 29.75 -14.83 -9.67
N ARG A 178 29.05 -15.81 -9.07
CA ARG A 178 28.40 -16.91 -9.82
C ARG A 178 27.00 -16.57 -10.31
N THR A 179 26.38 -15.53 -9.76
CA THR A 179 25.01 -15.10 -10.04
C THR A 179 24.98 -13.61 -10.29
N THR A 180 24.16 -13.17 -11.25
CA THR A 180 23.93 -11.75 -11.53
C THR A 180 23.06 -11.12 -10.43
N VAL A 181 22.90 -9.78 -10.42
CA VAL A 181 21.94 -9.13 -9.51
C VAL A 181 20.52 -9.59 -9.82
N LYS A 182 20.18 -9.81 -11.10
CA LYS A 182 18.90 -10.41 -11.54
C LYS A 182 18.68 -11.80 -10.94
N ASP A 183 19.69 -12.67 -10.97
CA ASP A 183 19.59 -14.03 -10.42
C ASP A 183 19.52 -14.04 -8.89
N PHE A 184 20.27 -13.16 -8.23
CA PHE A 184 20.20 -12.99 -6.77
C PHE A 184 18.82 -12.49 -6.34
N VAL A 185 18.21 -11.53 -7.06
CA VAL A 185 16.81 -11.11 -6.87
C VAL A 185 15.85 -12.29 -7.09
N ARG A 186 16.05 -13.12 -8.13
CA ARG A 186 15.24 -14.34 -8.37
C ARG A 186 15.31 -15.31 -7.19
N ALA A 187 16.48 -15.54 -6.60
CA ALA A 187 16.66 -16.38 -5.43
C ALA A 187 15.94 -15.81 -4.19
N LEU A 188 16.17 -14.53 -3.87
CA LEU A 188 15.54 -13.85 -2.73
C LEU A 188 14.01 -13.85 -2.79
N VAL A 189 13.42 -13.65 -3.97
CA VAL A 189 11.96 -13.66 -4.16
C VAL A 189 11.36 -15.08 -4.06
N LYS A 190 12.16 -16.12 -4.34
CA LYS A 190 11.78 -17.53 -4.12
C LYS A 190 12.04 -18.03 -2.69
N SER A 191 12.74 -17.26 -1.86
CA SER A 191 13.03 -17.59 -0.46
C SER A 191 11.77 -17.78 0.39
N ASN A 192 11.90 -18.56 1.47
CA ASN A 192 10.83 -18.74 2.45
C ASN A 192 10.46 -17.43 3.16
N GLU A 193 11.42 -16.52 3.36
CA GLU A 193 11.16 -15.23 3.99
C GLU A 193 10.28 -14.32 3.14
N TYR A 194 10.50 -14.28 1.82
CA TYR A 194 9.64 -13.52 0.92
C TYR A 194 8.23 -14.15 0.86
N LYS A 195 8.16 -15.48 0.71
CA LYS A 195 6.90 -16.26 0.68
C LYS A 195 6.04 -15.98 1.93
N ARG A 196 6.60 -16.15 3.12
CA ARG A 196 5.95 -15.91 4.43
C ARG A 196 5.43 -14.48 4.58
N ARG A 197 6.20 -13.48 4.13
CA ARG A 197 5.89 -12.06 4.34
C ARG A 197 4.85 -11.53 3.37
N PHE A 198 5.05 -11.73 2.06
CA PHE A 198 4.29 -11.03 1.02
C PHE A 198 3.24 -11.87 0.32
N PHE A 199 3.34 -13.20 0.38
CA PHE A 199 2.45 -14.11 -0.33
C PHE A 199 1.48 -14.83 0.61
N GLU A 200 1.97 -15.64 1.55
CA GLU A 200 1.13 -16.48 2.44
C GLU A 200 0.15 -15.66 3.28
N SER A 201 0.57 -14.46 3.69
CA SER A 201 -0.23 -13.60 4.56
C SER A 201 -1.31 -12.79 3.82
N ARG A 202 -1.40 -12.89 2.49
CA ARG A 202 -2.13 -11.94 1.62
C ARG A 202 -3.00 -12.61 0.55
N PRO A 203 -4.12 -11.99 0.14
CA PRO A 203 -4.82 -12.38 -1.09
C PRO A 203 -3.94 -12.16 -2.33
N LEU A 204 -4.06 -13.03 -3.35
CA LEU A 204 -3.20 -13.04 -4.55
C LEU A 204 -3.00 -11.66 -5.21
N TYR A 205 -4.07 -10.86 -5.36
CA TYR A 205 -3.96 -9.52 -5.97
C TYR A 205 -3.14 -8.54 -5.10
N GLY A 206 -3.12 -8.72 -3.78
CA GLY A 206 -2.23 -7.99 -2.88
C GLY A 206 -0.77 -8.45 -2.96
N ALA A 207 -0.52 -9.72 -3.26
CA ALA A 207 0.82 -10.23 -3.54
C ALA A 207 1.34 -9.75 -4.91
N ILE A 208 0.49 -9.72 -5.94
CA ILE A 208 0.78 -9.13 -7.26
C ILE A 208 1.13 -7.66 -7.13
N GLU A 209 0.29 -6.88 -6.44
CA GLU A 209 0.51 -5.46 -6.16
C GLU A 209 1.89 -5.18 -5.54
N LEU A 210 2.35 -6.01 -4.61
CA LEU A 210 3.67 -5.86 -4.01
C LEU A 210 4.81 -6.39 -4.89
N ALA A 211 4.63 -7.50 -5.62
CA ALA A 211 5.65 -8.01 -6.55
C ALA A 211 6.03 -6.97 -7.62
N TYR A 212 5.05 -6.23 -8.17
CA TYR A 212 5.31 -5.09 -9.07
C TYR A 212 6.15 -3.98 -8.42
N LYS A 213 5.94 -3.71 -7.12
CA LYS A 213 6.72 -2.72 -6.36
C LYS A 213 8.16 -3.18 -6.11
N HIS A 214 8.34 -4.45 -5.72
CA HIS A 214 9.63 -5.00 -5.29
C HIS A 214 10.55 -5.38 -6.46
N ILE A 215 10.00 -5.91 -7.56
CA ILE A 215 10.77 -6.44 -8.69
C ILE A 215 10.87 -5.40 -9.82
N LEU A 216 9.73 -4.79 -10.21
CA LEU A 216 9.65 -3.87 -11.36
C LEU A 216 9.65 -2.39 -10.94
N GLY A 217 9.68 -2.08 -9.64
CA GLY A 217 9.77 -0.72 -9.13
C GLY A 217 8.56 0.17 -9.43
N ARG A 218 7.39 -0.40 -9.74
CA ARG A 218 6.17 0.34 -10.15
C ARG A 218 4.89 -0.27 -9.60
N THR A 219 3.74 0.18 -10.10
CA THR A 219 2.42 -0.42 -9.79
C THR A 219 1.84 -1.11 -11.03
N PRO A 220 0.95 -2.10 -10.87
CA PRO A 220 0.21 -2.69 -11.98
C PRO A 220 -0.84 -1.73 -12.55
N ASP A 221 -0.94 -1.65 -13.87
CA ASP A 221 -1.82 -0.71 -14.60
C ASP A 221 -3.07 -1.40 -15.16
N GLY A 222 -4.16 -1.33 -14.39
CA GLY A 222 -5.46 -1.90 -14.78
C GLY A 222 -5.51 -3.43 -14.68
N LEU A 223 -6.72 -3.98 -14.82
CA LEU A 223 -7.02 -5.41 -14.56
C LEU A 223 -6.24 -6.40 -15.44
N GLU A 224 -5.80 -6.02 -16.65
CA GLU A 224 -5.15 -6.95 -17.57
C GLU A 224 -3.78 -7.43 -17.05
N GLU A 225 -2.98 -6.56 -16.43
CA GLU A 225 -1.71 -6.97 -15.81
C GLU A 225 -1.92 -7.93 -14.62
N TYR A 226 -2.99 -7.74 -13.84
CA TYR A 226 -3.36 -8.69 -12.78
C TYR A 226 -3.76 -10.06 -13.35
N ARG A 227 -4.50 -10.10 -14.46
CA ARG A 227 -4.94 -11.34 -15.12
C ARG A 227 -3.76 -12.15 -15.67
N VAL A 228 -2.79 -11.49 -16.31
CA VAL A 228 -1.58 -12.18 -16.81
C VAL A 228 -0.85 -12.84 -15.65
N ARG A 229 -0.59 -12.10 -14.56
CA ARG A 229 0.11 -12.63 -13.38
C ARG A 229 -0.68 -13.70 -12.63
N SER A 230 -1.98 -13.54 -12.43
CA SER A 230 -2.80 -14.58 -11.77
C SER A 230 -2.89 -15.84 -12.62
N GLY A 231 -3.07 -15.72 -13.95
CA GLY A 231 -3.13 -16.87 -14.86
C GLY A 231 -1.84 -17.70 -14.89
N VAL A 232 -0.66 -17.08 -14.75
CA VAL A 232 0.60 -17.81 -14.58
C VAL A 232 0.65 -18.55 -13.24
N TYR A 233 0.24 -17.91 -12.13
CA TYR A 233 0.17 -18.56 -10.83
C TYR A 233 -0.79 -19.76 -10.83
N ASP A 234 -2.01 -19.57 -11.34
CA ASP A 234 -3.08 -20.58 -11.37
C ASP A 234 -2.72 -21.81 -12.25
N THR A 235 -1.78 -21.67 -13.19
CA THR A 235 -1.37 -22.74 -14.13
C THR A 235 0.00 -23.34 -13.88
N LYS A 236 0.93 -22.60 -13.24
CA LYS A 236 2.34 -23.02 -13.04
C LYS A 236 2.84 -22.90 -11.59
N GLY A 237 2.03 -22.39 -10.66
CA GLY A 237 2.39 -22.21 -9.26
C GLY A 237 3.34 -21.04 -9.00
N TYR A 238 3.83 -20.96 -7.76
CA TYR A 238 4.54 -19.77 -7.23
C TYR A 238 5.86 -19.45 -7.95
N ASP A 239 6.75 -20.43 -8.13
CA ASP A 239 8.12 -20.11 -8.55
C ASP A 239 8.13 -19.59 -10.01
N ALA A 240 7.32 -20.18 -10.89
CA ALA A 240 7.09 -19.70 -12.26
C ALA A 240 6.28 -18.39 -12.33
N TYR A 241 5.40 -18.13 -11.35
CA TYR A 241 4.75 -16.82 -11.19
C TYR A 241 5.79 -15.72 -10.92
N MET A 242 6.77 -15.98 -10.06
CA MET A 242 7.86 -15.03 -9.77
C MET A 242 8.85 -14.88 -10.93
N ASP A 243 9.21 -15.97 -11.58
CA ASP A 243 10.04 -15.93 -12.79
C ASP A 243 9.41 -15.04 -13.88
N SER A 244 8.07 -15.05 -14.01
CA SER A 244 7.40 -14.20 -15.00
C SER A 244 7.63 -12.68 -14.83
N PHE A 245 7.99 -12.19 -13.64
CA PHE A 245 8.32 -10.76 -13.45
C PHE A 245 9.76 -10.41 -13.86
N LEU A 246 10.64 -11.41 -13.98
CA LEU A 246 12.07 -11.27 -14.23
C LEU A 246 12.43 -11.67 -15.67
N ASP A 247 11.73 -12.67 -16.22
CA ASP A 247 11.96 -13.19 -17.57
C ASP A 247 11.13 -12.42 -18.63
N ASP A 248 10.23 -11.53 -18.19
CA ASP A 248 9.65 -10.50 -19.05
C ASP A 248 10.69 -9.39 -19.33
N GLY A 249 10.93 -9.10 -20.61
CA GLY A 249 11.91 -8.08 -21.04
C GLY A 249 11.65 -6.64 -20.56
N GLU A 250 10.58 -6.37 -19.81
CA GLU A 250 10.39 -5.10 -19.08
C GLU A 250 11.40 -4.92 -17.93
N TYR A 251 11.92 -6.02 -17.38
CA TYR A 251 13.01 -6.01 -16.38
C TYR A 251 14.34 -5.69 -17.07
N ASP A 252 14.67 -6.43 -18.13
CA ASP A 252 15.96 -6.35 -18.83
C ASP A 252 16.18 -4.98 -19.49
N GLN A 253 15.14 -4.38 -20.06
CA GLN A 253 15.19 -3.02 -20.62
C GLN A 253 15.38 -1.90 -19.57
N ALA A 254 15.30 -2.21 -18.27
CA ALA A 254 15.25 -1.22 -17.20
C ALA A 254 16.37 -1.33 -16.17
N PHE A 255 16.82 -2.55 -15.90
CA PHE A 255 17.88 -2.87 -14.95
C PHE A 255 19.00 -3.72 -15.57
N GLY A 256 18.71 -4.50 -16.62
CA GLY A 256 19.64 -5.51 -17.12
C GLY A 256 19.95 -6.55 -16.05
N GLU A 257 21.19 -7.02 -16.01
CA GLU A 257 21.62 -8.10 -15.11
C GLU A 257 22.34 -7.59 -13.85
N ASP A 258 22.98 -6.41 -13.92
CA ASP A 258 23.93 -5.91 -12.91
C ASP A 258 23.42 -4.75 -12.04
N LEU A 259 22.26 -4.17 -12.35
CA LEU A 259 21.72 -3.00 -11.64
C LEU A 259 20.63 -3.40 -10.63
N VAL A 260 20.71 -2.86 -9.43
CA VAL A 260 19.74 -3.13 -8.35
C VAL A 260 18.39 -2.48 -8.67
N PRO A 261 17.26 -3.21 -8.58
CA PRO A 261 15.93 -2.63 -8.78
C PRO A 261 15.68 -1.38 -7.94
N TYR A 262 15.05 -0.38 -8.56
CA TYR A 262 14.72 0.92 -7.96
C TYR A 262 13.31 1.38 -8.38
N LEU A 263 12.69 2.28 -7.61
CA LEU A 263 11.29 2.70 -7.84
C LEU A 263 11.14 3.62 -9.07
N ARG A 264 11.03 3.01 -10.25
CA ARG A 264 10.87 3.66 -11.57
C ARG A 264 9.44 4.11 -11.93
N GLY A 265 8.41 3.69 -11.20
CA GLY A 265 6.99 4.02 -11.47
C GLY A 265 6.61 5.51 -11.41
N HIS A 266 7.53 6.39 -11.00
CA HIS A 266 7.35 7.85 -11.02
C HIS A 266 7.96 8.54 -12.26
N LEU A 267 8.67 7.80 -13.12
CA LEU A 267 9.40 8.31 -14.28
C LEU A 267 8.57 8.19 -15.57
N THR A 268 8.52 9.26 -16.37
CA THR A 268 7.81 9.29 -17.66
C THR A 268 8.34 8.28 -18.68
N THR A 269 9.60 7.85 -18.57
CA THR A 269 10.21 6.79 -19.40
C THR A 269 9.65 5.40 -19.14
N THR A 270 8.99 5.20 -17.99
CA THR A 270 8.46 3.90 -17.52
C THR A 270 6.95 3.91 -17.41
N ASN A 271 6.38 5.07 -17.07
CA ASN A 271 5.01 5.14 -16.58
C ASN A 271 3.97 4.90 -17.69
N LYS A 272 3.30 3.74 -17.65
CA LYS A 272 2.26 3.36 -18.62
C LYS A 272 0.96 4.16 -18.44
N SER A 273 0.71 4.75 -17.27
CA SER A 273 -0.52 5.50 -16.99
C SER A 273 -0.37 6.59 -15.94
N MET A 274 -1.11 7.69 -16.08
CA MET A 274 -1.23 8.68 -15.00
C MET A 274 -1.90 8.09 -13.73
N ALA A 275 -2.61 6.96 -13.84
CA ALA A 275 -3.11 6.21 -12.70
C ALA A 275 -1.97 5.61 -11.85
N ALA A 276 -1.04 4.86 -12.47
CA ALA A 276 0.12 4.27 -11.81
C ALA A 276 0.95 5.28 -11.02
N PHE A 277 1.21 6.47 -11.58
CA PHE A 277 1.88 7.56 -10.85
C PHE A 277 1.17 7.86 -9.52
N THR A 278 -0.16 7.97 -9.51
CA THR A 278 -0.91 8.21 -8.26
C THR A 278 -0.90 7.02 -7.30
N HIS A 279 -0.92 5.79 -7.84
CA HIS A 279 -0.91 4.55 -7.07
C HIS A 279 0.44 4.29 -6.41
N MET A 280 1.53 4.66 -7.08
CA MET A 280 2.91 4.57 -6.60
C MET A 280 3.09 5.27 -5.23
N PHE A 281 2.50 6.46 -5.06
CA PHE A 281 2.54 7.19 -3.78
C PHE A 281 1.52 6.72 -2.74
N GLN A 282 0.68 5.73 -3.04
CA GLN A 282 -0.14 4.99 -2.07
C GLN A 282 0.64 3.80 -1.49
N MET A 283 1.42 3.12 -2.33
CA MET A 283 2.30 2.01 -1.92
C MET A 283 3.56 2.51 -1.21
N HIS A 284 4.23 3.50 -1.78
CA HIS A 284 5.44 4.10 -1.24
C HIS A 284 5.09 5.39 -0.48
N ARG A 285 5.43 5.44 0.82
CA ARG A 285 5.16 6.57 1.73
C ARG A 285 6.46 7.19 2.27
N GLY A 286 7.56 7.08 1.53
CA GLY A 286 8.91 7.51 1.91
C GLY A 286 9.68 6.48 2.72
N SER A 287 10.99 6.70 2.88
CA SER A 287 11.95 5.72 3.44
C SER A 287 11.77 5.41 4.94
N GLY A 288 10.87 6.09 5.66
CA GLY A 288 10.52 5.78 7.04
C GLY A 288 9.43 4.70 7.17
N VAL A 289 9.01 4.10 6.05
CA VAL A 289 7.85 3.19 5.99
C VAL A 289 8.23 1.90 5.27
N SER A 290 7.59 0.79 5.64
CA SER A 290 7.67 -0.52 4.99
C SER A 290 6.27 -1.05 4.71
N ASP A 291 6.16 -2.13 3.91
CA ASP A 291 4.84 -2.68 3.53
C ASP A 291 4.05 -3.27 4.70
N LYS A 292 4.68 -3.51 5.86
CA LYS A 292 3.96 -3.82 7.10
C LYS A 292 3.47 -2.57 7.86
N SER A 293 4.19 -1.44 7.77
CA SER A 293 3.87 -0.21 8.53
C SER A 293 3.06 0.83 7.75
N ASN A 294 2.99 0.75 6.42
CA ASN A 294 2.03 1.53 5.64
C ASN A 294 0.60 1.04 5.98
N PRO A 295 -0.30 1.90 6.52
CA PRO A 295 -1.65 1.47 6.92
C PRO A 295 -2.56 1.07 5.75
N ARG A 296 -2.13 1.27 4.49
CA ARG A 296 -2.89 0.85 3.30
C ARG A 296 -2.53 -0.57 2.84
N THR A 297 -1.31 -1.01 3.15
CA THR A 297 -0.80 -2.33 2.80
C THR A 297 -1.03 -3.29 3.96
N MET A 298 -0.43 -2.99 5.12
CA MET A 298 -0.36 -3.87 6.30
C MET A 298 0.02 -5.32 5.94
N VAL A 299 -0.15 -6.25 6.89
CA VAL A 299 0.01 -7.68 6.64
C VAL A 299 -1.06 -8.17 5.66
N HIS A 300 -2.32 -8.28 6.09
CA HIS A 300 -3.40 -8.95 5.33
C HIS A 300 -4.17 -8.06 4.31
N GLY A 301 -3.76 -6.81 4.09
CA GLY A 301 -4.50 -5.88 3.24
C GLY A 301 -4.20 -6.02 1.74
N ILE A 302 -5.14 -5.59 0.89
CA ILE A 302 -4.90 -5.31 -0.53
C ILE A 302 -4.83 -3.78 -0.69
N THR A 303 -3.83 -3.29 -1.42
CA THR A 303 -3.34 -1.91 -1.29
C THR A 303 -4.09 -0.94 -2.22
N LEU A 304 -4.33 -1.34 -3.47
CA LEU A 304 -5.05 -0.57 -4.48
C LEU A 304 -6.43 -1.18 -4.72
N ASN A 305 -6.51 -2.51 -4.90
CA ASN A 305 -7.76 -3.27 -5.11
C ASN A 305 -8.64 -2.58 -6.17
N GLY A 306 -9.85 -2.13 -5.80
CA GLY A 306 -10.79 -1.43 -6.67
C GLY A 306 -10.31 -0.06 -7.20
N ALA A 307 -9.14 0.44 -6.82
CA ALA A 307 -8.47 1.55 -7.49
C ALA A 307 -7.51 1.06 -8.61
N GLY A 308 -6.74 0.00 -8.37
CA GLY A 308 -5.82 -0.59 -9.35
C GLY A 308 -6.57 -1.28 -10.48
N ILE A 309 -7.53 -2.16 -10.14
CA ILE A 309 -8.39 -2.91 -11.07
C ILE A 309 -9.10 -1.99 -12.08
N ARG A 310 -9.54 -0.81 -11.63
CA ARG A 310 -10.31 0.17 -12.43
C ARG A 310 -9.49 1.40 -12.85
N SER A 311 -8.17 1.38 -12.66
CA SER A 311 -7.25 2.49 -12.95
C SER A 311 -7.70 3.86 -12.42
N ILE A 312 -8.37 3.90 -11.26
CA ILE A 312 -8.92 5.14 -10.68
C ILE A 312 -7.79 5.92 -10.01
N PRO A 313 -7.50 7.17 -10.43
CA PRO A 313 -6.47 7.98 -9.79
C PRO A 313 -6.85 8.35 -8.36
N ILE A 314 -5.85 8.42 -7.48
CA ILE A 314 -6.01 8.78 -6.07
C ILE A 314 -5.25 10.09 -5.79
N ALA A 315 -5.73 10.92 -4.85
CA ALA A 315 -5.00 12.11 -4.45
C ALA A 315 -3.61 11.75 -3.88
N VAL A 316 -2.57 12.39 -4.40
CA VAL A 316 -1.19 12.18 -3.97
C VAL A 316 -0.90 13.08 -2.78
N VAL A 317 -1.10 12.55 -1.57
CA VAL A 317 -0.81 13.25 -0.31
C VAL A 317 0.65 13.01 0.07
N ALA A 318 1.47 14.06 0.12
CA ALA A 318 2.88 13.94 0.47
C ALA A 318 3.11 13.32 1.86
N PRO A 319 4.08 12.40 2.02
CA PRO A 319 4.42 11.84 3.32
C PRO A 319 4.96 12.93 4.26
N GLY A 320 4.72 12.79 5.57
CA GLY A 320 5.11 13.78 6.58
C GLY A 320 4.27 15.06 6.62
N ALA A 321 3.40 15.32 5.63
CA ALA A 321 2.42 16.41 5.70
C ALA A 321 1.41 16.18 6.84
N ALA A 322 0.81 17.26 7.37
CA ALA A 322 -0.06 17.19 8.55
C ALA A 322 -1.32 16.31 8.37
N GLY A 323 -1.75 16.09 7.12
CA GLY A 323 -2.84 15.16 6.75
C GLY A 323 -2.38 13.83 6.12
N ALA A 324 -1.08 13.49 6.16
CA ALA A 324 -0.49 12.37 5.41
C ALA A 324 -0.99 10.96 5.76
N THR A 325 -1.75 10.84 6.86
CA THR A 325 -2.43 9.62 7.33
C THR A 325 -3.87 9.49 6.84
N TYR A 326 -4.39 10.44 6.07
CA TYR A 326 -5.72 10.31 5.46
C TYR A 326 -5.77 9.08 4.55
N GLN A 327 -6.88 8.36 4.66
CA GLN A 327 -7.27 7.29 3.74
C GLN A 327 -8.77 7.41 3.48
N SER A 328 -9.16 7.36 2.21
CA SER A 328 -10.56 7.28 1.81
C SER A 328 -11.14 5.97 2.32
N VAL A 329 -12.19 6.04 3.13
CA VAL A 329 -13.05 4.88 3.40
C VAL A 329 -13.61 4.43 2.05
N ALA A 330 -13.64 3.13 1.77
CA ALA A 330 -14.06 2.60 0.48
C ALA A 330 -15.39 1.81 0.58
N PRO A 331 -16.52 2.45 0.97
CA PRO A 331 -17.81 1.78 0.92
C PRO A 331 -18.22 1.56 -0.53
N PHE A 332 -18.59 0.34 -0.89
CA PHE A 332 -19.37 0.11 -2.09
C PHE A 332 -20.77 0.68 -1.88
N ALA A 333 -21.30 1.39 -2.87
CA ALA A 333 -22.60 2.07 -2.80
C ALA A 333 -23.49 1.67 -3.98
N GLY A 334 -24.81 1.65 -3.77
CA GLY A 334 -25.82 1.31 -4.78
C GLY A 334 -26.57 0.02 -4.45
N SER A 335 -27.87 0.00 -4.74
CA SER A 335 -28.78 -1.06 -4.28
C SER A 335 -28.51 -2.44 -4.92
N TRP A 336 -27.94 -2.50 -6.12
CA TRP A 336 -27.70 -3.77 -6.83
C TRP A 336 -26.65 -4.66 -6.13
N ILE A 337 -25.71 -4.04 -5.41
CA ILE A 337 -24.66 -4.71 -4.62
C ILE A 337 -24.90 -4.60 -3.11
N SER A 338 -26.12 -4.24 -2.69
CA SER A 338 -26.48 -3.96 -1.28
C SER A 338 -25.52 -2.97 -0.59
N GLY A 339 -25.02 -1.98 -1.34
CA GLY A 339 -24.00 -1.05 -0.90
C GLY A 339 -24.50 0.05 0.06
N VAL A 340 -23.61 0.54 0.92
CA VAL A 340 -23.90 1.55 1.97
C VAL A 340 -23.47 2.94 1.50
N THR A 341 -24.36 3.92 1.64
CA THR A 341 -24.11 5.33 1.30
C THR A 341 -23.56 6.13 2.48
N GLY A 342 -22.88 7.25 2.20
CA GLY A 342 -22.48 8.25 3.21
C GLY A 342 -21.14 8.02 3.93
N GLY A 343 -20.31 7.06 3.49
CA GLY A 343 -18.97 6.83 4.05
C GLY A 343 -17.81 7.56 3.33
N ASP A 344 -17.96 7.90 2.06
CA ASP A 344 -17.03 8.73 1.25
C ASP A 344 -17.85 9.60 0.29
N ALA A 345 -17.34 10.77 -0.07
CA ALA A 345 -17.90 11.65 -1.09
C ALA A 345 -17.52 11.16 -2.50
N ALA A 346 -18.48 11.27 -3.43
CA ALA A 346 -18.34 10.84 -4.81
C ALA A 346 -17.12 11.48 -5.52
N ARG A 347 -16.55 10.74 -6.48
CA ARG A 347 -15.38 11.15 -7.28
C ARG A 347 -15.72 11.88 -8.58
N SER A 348 -17.01 12.05 -8.87
CA SER A 348 -17.57 12.86 -9.95
C SER A 348 -18.65 13.80 -9.40
N SER A 349 -19.03 14.83 -10.16
CA SER A 349 -20.10 15.76 -9.79
C SER A 349 -20.95 16.11 -11.01
N HIS A 350 -22.23 15.74 -10.97
CA HIS A 350 -23.16 15.92 -12.10
C HIS A 350 -24.41 16.69 -11.66
N GLY A 351 -25.01 17.44 -12.58
CA GLY A 351 -26.26 18.20 -12.37
C GLY A 351 -26.08 19.58 -11.73
N ALA A 352 -27.21 20.18 -11.33
CA ALA A 352 -27.37 21.58 -10.91
C ALA A 352 -26.40 22.07 -9.82
N ARG A 353 -25.85 21.17 -8.97
CA ARG A 353 -24.88 21.59 -7.93
C ARG A 353 -23.60 22.22 -8.51
N ASN A 354 -23.31 21.98 -9.78
CA ASN A 354 -22.17 22.56 -10.49
C ASN A 354 -22.38 24.06 -10.85
N GLU A 355 -23.55 24.64 -10.60
CA GLU A 355 -23.84 26.09 -10.83
C GLU A 355 -22.94 27.01 -9.98
N GLY A 356 -22.45 26.55 -8.83
CA GLY A 356 -21.50 27.28 -7.98
C GLY A 356 -20.05 27.35 -8.49
N GLY A 357 -19.83 27.02 -9.77
CA GLY A 357 -18.51 26.93 -10.40
C GLY A 357 -17.88 25.55 -10.28
N GLN A 358 -16.57 25.45 -10.55
CA GLN A 358 -15.85 24.18 -10.52
C GLN A 358 -15.97 23.49 -9.16
N MET A 359 -16.19 22.18 -9.19
CA MET A 359 -16.33 21.35 -8.00
C MET A 359 -14.97 20.85 -7.51
N PHE A 360 -14.80 20.76 -6.19
CA PHE A 360 -13.60 20.27 -5.54
C PHE A 360 -13.94 19.17 -4.55
N ARG A 361 -13.14 18.09 -4.55
CA ARG A 361 -13.16 17.05 -3.52
C ARG A 361 -12.07 17.36 -2.51
N VAL A 362 -12.50 17.77 -1.31
CA VAL A 362 -11.64 18.09 -0.17
C VAL A 362 -11.54 16.85 0.72
N GLU A 363 -10.34 16.30 0.89
CA GLU A 363 -10.06 15.20 1.81
C GLU A 363 -9.50 15.75 3.12
N ALA A 364 -10.04 15.35 4.27
CA ALA A 364 -9.62 15.82 5.59
C ALA A 364 -9.63 14.70 6.64
N THR A 365 -8.67 14.74 7.56
CA THR A 365 -8.47 13.76 8.64
C THR A 365 -8.49 14.43 10.02
N ARG A 366 -8.21 13.66 11.08
CA ARG A 366 -8.03 14.09 12.47
C ARG A 366 -9.27 14.65 13.17
N PHE A 367 -10.47 14.57 12.58
CA PHE A 367 -11.71 14.95 13.26
C PHE A 367 -11.90 14.14 14.54
N ASN A 368 -11.99 14.83 15.68
CA ASN A 368 -12.11 14.21 17.00
C ASN A 368 -12.95 15.07 17.94
N GLN A 369 -13.50 14.48 19.01
CA GLN A 369 -14.45 15.14 19.90
C GLN A 369 -13.83 16.29 20.72
N ALA A 370 -12.51 16.32 20.92
CA ALA A 370 -11.83 17.37 21.69
C ALA A 370 -11.60 18.65 20.88
N ALA A 371 -11.29 18.52 19.58
CA ALA A 371 -11.05 19.64 18.68
C ALA A 371 -12.30 20.08 17.89
N SER A 372 -13.35 19.26 17.87
CA SER A 372 -14.65 19.52 17.23
C SER A 372 -15.54 20.50 18.03
N ILE A 373 -14.99 21.64 18.42
CA ILE A 373 -15.57 22.62 19.37
C ILE A 373 -15.93 23.96 18.72
N ASN A 374 -16.21 23.95 17.41
CA ASN A 374 -16.68 25.09 16.59
C ASN A 374 -15.81 26.37 16.70
N GLY A 375 -14.51 26.23 16.91
CA GLY A 375 -13.56 27.34 17.02
C GLY A 375 -13.34 27.90 18.43
N ARG A 376 -13.97 27.33 19.47
CA ARG A 376 -13.57 27.57 20.86
C ARG A 376 -12.27 26.81 21.18
N ALA A 377 -11.59 27.15 22.29
CA ALA A 377 -10.55 26.32 22.89
C ALA A 377 -11.06 25.57 24.12
N GLY A 378 -10.59 24.33 24.33
CA GLY A 378 -10.94 23.47 25.46
C GLY A 378 -12.23 22.65 25.27
N LEU A 379 -12.26 21.46 25.88
CA LEU A 379 -13.42 20.55 25.82
C LEU A 379 -14.66 21.15 26.49
N PRO A 380 -15.88 20.87 25.99
CA PRO A 380 -17.10 21.12 26.76
C PRO A 380 -17.10 20.27 28.04
N GLY A 381 -17.64 20.82 29.14
CA GLY A 381 -17.56 20.23 30.48
C GLY A 381 -18.38 18.94 30.70
N LYS A 382 -19.34 18.95 31.65
CA LYS A 382 -20.07 17.75 32.10
C LYS A 382 -20.88 16.98 31.01
N LYS A 383 -20.90 17.45 29.76
CA LYS A 383 -21.53 16.78 28.60
C LYS A 383 -20.58 16.86 27.39
N LEU A 384 -19.73 15.85 27.22
CA LEU A 384 -18.79 15.76 26.11
C LEU A 384 -19.47 15.56 24.74
N TYR A 385 -20.47 14.69 24.69
CA TYR A 385 -21.23 14.36 23.48
C TYR A 385 -22.47 15.23 23.32
N ARG A 386 -22.86 15.51 22.07
CA ARG A 386 -24.11 16.23 21.77
C ARG A 386 -25.31 15.32 22.09
N GLY A 387 -26.26 15.84 22.85
CA GLY A 387 -27.53 15.15 23.09
C GLY A 387 -28.40 15.06 21.83
N ARG A 388 -29.38 14.15 21.85
CA ARG A 388 -30.39 14.01 20.80
C ARG A 388 -31.78 14.05 21.45
N ASN A 389 -32.65 14.93 20.96
CA ASN A 389 -34.01 15.15 21.46
C ASN A 389 -34.03 15.29 23.00
N GLY A 390 -33.19 16.19 23.54
CA GLY A 390 -33.00 16.41 24.99
C GLY A 390 -32.21 15.32 25.73
N SER A 391 -32.25 14.07 25.26
CA SER A 391 -31.59 12.92 25.89
C SER A 391 -30.06 12.92 25.70
N ARG A 392 -29.36 12.19 26.58
CA ARG A 392 -27.92 11.95 26.49
C ARG A 392 -27.60 11.06 25.28
N SER A 393 -26.46 11.27 24.66
CA SER A 393 -25.90 10.36 23.65
C SER A 393 -24.45 10.03 23.99
N ALA A 394 -23.96 8.90 23.49
CA ALA A 394 -22.56 8.50 23.52
C ALA A 394 -21.91 8.54 22.11
N ILE A 395 -22.58 9.20 21.15
CA ILE A 395 -22.15 9.27 19.75
C ILE A 395 -21.28 10.51 19.55
N SER A 396 -20.04 10.31 19.08
CA SER A 396 -19.14 11.36 18.60
C SER A 396 -19.82 12.23 17.53
N GLN A 397 -19.53 13.54 17.52
CA GLN A 397 -19.95 14.44 16.44
C GLN A 397 -19.45 13.96 15.07
N TYR A 398 -18.25 13.37 15.05
CA TYR A 398 -17.66 12.73 13.88
C TYR A 398 -17.49 11.24 14.13
N ARG A 399 -18.28 10.42 13.45
CA ARG A 399 -18.25 8.95 13.57
C ARG A 399 -16.98 8.32 12.97
N PHE A 400 -16.36 9.00 12.00
CA PHE A 400 -15.09 8.60 11.40
C PHE A 400 -14.14 9.80 11.40
N PRO A 401 -12.84 9.62 11.69
CA PRO A 401 -11.86 10.71 11.76
C PRO A 401 -11.41 11.20 10.39
N ASN A 402 -11.59 10.38 9.34
CA ASN A 402 -11.40 10.73 7.94
C ASN A 402 -12.76 11.10 7.34
N GLN A 403 -12.83 12.25 6.67
CA GLN A 403 -14.00 12.69 5.92
C GLN A 403 -13.57 13.25 4.56
N SER A 404 -14.52 13.26 3.62
CA SER A 404 -14.37 13.91 2.32
C SER A 404 -15.61 14.75 2.03
N PHE A 405 -15.40 15.87 1.35
CA PHE A 405 -16.46 16.81 0.99
C PHE A 405 -16.39 17.11 -0.50
N LEU A 406 -17.54 17.17 -1.16
CA LEU A 406 -17.68 17.60 -2.55
C LEU A 406 -18.35 18.98 -2.54
N VAL A 407 -17.63 20.00 -3.02
CA VAL A 407 -17.90 21.43 -2.71
C VAL A 407 -17.71 22.28 -3.98
N PRO A 408 -18.65 23.17 -4.35
CA PRO A 408 -18.44 24.14 -5.42
C PRO A 408 -17.44 25.24 -5.00
N TYR A 409 -16.82 25.89 -5.98
CA TYR A 409 -15.87 26.98 -5.74
C TYR A 409 -16.42 28.07 -4.79
N SER A 410 -17.69 28.45 -4.95
CA SER A 410 -18.37 29.44 -4.10
C SER A 410 -18.45 29.07 -2.60
N GLU A 411 -18.53 27.78 -2.26
CA GLU A 411 -18.62 27.29 -0.88
C GLU A 411 -17.24 26.96 -0.25
N LEU A 412 -16.17 26.93 -1.05
CA LEU A 412 -14.86 26.39 -0.65
C LEU A 412 -14.28 27.09 0.59
N SER A 413 -14.36 28.42 0.65
CA SER A 413 -13.87 29.22 1.79
C SER A 413 -14.64 28.92 3.09
N ALA A 414 -15.95 28.71 3.01
CA ALA A 414 -16.79 28.37 4.15
C ALA A 414 -16.50 26.95 4.67
N ILE A 415 -16.30 25.98 3.76
CA ILE A 415 -15.91 24.62 4.14
C ILE A 415 -14.49 24.58 4.72
N TYR A 416 -13.53 25.33 4.16
CA TYR A 416 -12.18 25.46 4.71
C TYR A 416 -12.22 25.95 6.17
N GLN A 417 -12.91 27.07 6.43
CA GLN A 417 -13.08 27.58 7.80
C GLN A 417 -13.77 26.57 8.72
N LYS A 418 -14.79 25.86 8.23
CA LYS A 418 -15.54 24.86 8.99
C LYS A 418 -14.67 23.69 9.44
N ILE A 419 -13.83 23.14 8.54
CA ILE A 419 -12.89 22.06 8.84
C ILE A 419 -11.92 22.49 9.94
N HIS A 420 -11.29 23.67 9.81
CA HIS A 420 -10.34 24.17 10.80
C HIS A 420 -10.99 24.53 12.15
N LYS A 421 -12.20 25.12 12.16
CA LYS A 421 -13.02 25.35 13.37
C LYS A 421 -13.46 24.04 14.06
N GLN A 422 -13.27 22.89 13.41
CA GLN A 422 -13.60 21.55 13.93
C GLN A 422 -12.36 20.70 14.20
N GLY A 423 -11.16 21.28 14.08
CA GLY A 423 -9.87 20.59 14.31
C GLY A 423 -9.50 19.56 13.25
N GLY A 424 -10.23 19.52 12.14
CA GLY A 424 -9.87 18.69 11.00
C GLY A 424 -8.63 19.25 10.29
N VAL A 425 -7.84 18.35 9.70
CA VAL A 425 -6.63 18.68 8.95
C VAL A 425 -6.82 18.22 7.51
N ILE A 426 -6.73 19.15 6.56
CA ILE A 426 -6.85 18.85 5.13
C ILE A 426 -5.64 18.03 4.67
N ALA A 427 -5.90 16.97 3.92
CA ALA A 427 -4.90 16.08 3.33
C ALA A 427 -4.70 16.38 1.84
N SER A 428 -5.79 16.63 1.10
CA SER A 428 -5.75 17.11 -0.28
C SER A 428 -6.98 17.93 -0.63
N ILE A 429 -6.84 18.72 -1.70
CA ILE A 429 -7.96 19.31 -2.44
C ILE A 429 -7.72 18.97 -3.90
N THR A 430 -8.65 18.28 -4.56
CA THR A 430 -8.55 17.97 -5.99
C THR A 430 -9.76 18.53 -6.73
N PRO A 431 -9.59 19.18 -7.90
CA PRO A 431 -10.72 19.50 -8.76
C PRO A 431 -11.43 18.21 -9.20
N VAL A 432 -12.74 18.28 -9.34
CA VAL A 432 -13.59 17.20 -9.85
C VAL A 432 -14.22 17.68 -11.16
N HIS A 433 -13.94 16.94 -12.23
CA HIS A 433 -14.57 17.16 -13.52
C HIS A 433 -15.97 16.53 -13.57
N THR A 434 -16.80 17.08 -14.45
CA THR A 434 -18.24 16.84 -14.56
C THR A 434 -18.58 15.74 -15.54
#